data_AF-K2D4F8-F1
#
_entry.id   AF-K2D4F8-F1
#
_cell.length_a   1.000
_cell.length_b   1.000
_cell.length_c   1.000
_cell.angle_alpha   90.00
_cell.angle_beta   90.00
_cell.angle_gamma   90.00
#
_symmetry.space_group_name_H-M   'P 1'
#
loop_
_entity.id
_entity.type
_entity.pdbx_description
1 polymer ?
#
loop_
_entity_poly.entity_id
_entity_poly.type
_entity_poly.pdbx_seq_one_letter_code
_entity_poly.pdbx_strand_id
1 'polypeptide(L)'
;MAFLPHFELRVHAKALKRFLKEAFVILALMMVVLTLHAQPSWAAGFLPLPTSESLGDVPNPKGEGLQKGYNAVWELARNYRYIIGAVAVLLMTVSGVKMVLQGDNEEAVGKQKTNLVWGAVGLVLIAIAGPISEILDLQDGGFLTDETRISSRAKLFDDQVHILITFIKYILGSITVLFMIRSGALLITEGDSDEVLTAEKKNLLNGGLALFIIIISDVVVKQVLFKVDTDQANYSTSGQEAIVEIDTARGVQEIVGITNFVVTWAAPFAVLALIVGGVMYIAAFGDEELTGKAKKIIVNSMIALLIIYGAFALVSTFISGVF
;
A
#
# COMPACT_ATOMS: atom_id res chain seq x y z
N MET A 1 15.09 40.00 -37.03
CA MET A 1 14.60 38.86 -37.84
C MET A 1 14.38 37.68 -36.91
N ALA A 2 13.16 37.50 -36.42
CA ALA A 2 12.76 36.37 -35.56
C ALA A 2 11.42 35.87 -36.08
N PHE A 3 11.48 34.95 -37.04
CA PHE A 3 10.36 34.16 -37.51
C PHE A 3 10.86 32.73 -37.54
N LEU A 4 10.14 31.83 -36.84
CA LEU A 4 10.11 30.35 -36.94
C LEU A 4 10.20 29.59 -35.58
N PRO A 5 9.17 29.71 -34.70
CA PRO A 5 8.87 28.65 -33.73
C PRO A 5 7.59 27.84 -34.07
N HIS A 6 6.79 28.26 -35.06
CA HIS A 6 5.49 27.62 -35.33
C HIS A 6 5.54 26.30 -36.13
N PHE A 7 6.66 25.96 -36.76
CA PHE A 7 6.74 24.78 -37.63
C PHE A 7 6.98 23.47 -36.84
N GLU A 8 7.81 23.52 -35.79
CA GLU A 8 8.17 22.37 -34.94
C GLU A 8 6.96 21.77 -34.20
N LEU A 9 6.10 22.62 -33.60
CA LEU A 9 4.93 22.19 -32.83
C LEU A 9 3.91 21.36 -33.65
N ARG A 10 3.77 21.64 -34.95
CA ARG A 10 2.83 20.90 -35.82
C ARG A 10 3.34 19.51 -36.16
N VAL A 11 4.65 19.32 -36.25
CA VAL A 11 5.26 18.03 -36.57
C VAL A 11 5.09 17.07 -35.39
N HIS A 12 5.35 17.52 -34.16
CA HIS A 12 5.17 16.73 -32.94
C HIS A 12 3.71 16.32 -32.69
N ALA A 13 2.75 17.23 -32.94
CA ALA A 13 1.33 16.92 -32.79
C ALA A 13 0.84 15.83 -33.78
N LYS A 14 1.39 15.81 -35.00
CA LYS A 14 1.03 14.81 -36.02
C LYS A 14 1.64 13.44 -35.70
N ALA A 15 2.89 13.42 -35.22
CA ALA A 15 3.54 12.20 -34.76
C ALA A 15 2.81 11.57 -33.56
N LEU A 16 2.39 12.39 -32.59
CA LEU A 16 1.64 11.93 -31.42
C LEU A 16 0.29 11.33 -31.79
N LYS A 17 -0.48 11.97 -32.68
CA LYS A 17 -1.76 11.43 -33.16
C LYS A 17 -1.58 10.07 -33.85
N ARG A 18 -0.48 9.89 -34.57
CA ARG A 18 -0.13 8.63 -35.23
C ARG A 18 0.24 7.55 -34.21
N PHE A 19 1.07 7.88 -33.23
CA PHE A 19 1.44 6.97 -32.15
C PHE A 19 0.24 6.53 -31.30
N LEU A 20 -0.64 7.47 -30.91
CA LEU A 20 -1.85 7.16 -30.15
C LEU A 20 -2.80 6.24 -30.94
N LYS A 21 -2.91 6.45 -32.25
CA LYS A 21 -3.70 5.58 -33.13
C LYS A 21 -3.11 4.18 -33.21
N GLU A 22 -1.78 4.06 -33.36
CA GLU A 22 -1.09 2.77 -33.40
C GLU A 22 -1.18 2.03 -32.05
N ALA A 23 -1.01 2.73 -30.93
CA ALA A 23 -1.20 2.17 -29.59
C ALA A 23 -2.64 1.66 -29.36
N PHE A 24 -3.65 2.43 -29.81
CA PHE A 24 -5.05 1.99 -29.72
C PHE A 24 -5.32 0.74 -30.57
N VAL A 25 -4.73 0.66 -31.77
CA VAL A 25 -4.84 -0.52 -32.64
C VAL A 25 -4.16 -1.73 -32.01
N ILE A 26 -2.98 -1.58 -31.41
CA ILE A 26 -2.29 -2.67 -30.70
C ILE A 26 -3.12 -3.13 -29.51
N LEU A 27 -3.73 -2.22 -28.75
CA LEU A 27 -4.55 -2.58 -27.59
C LEU A 27 -5.88 -3.24 -28.01
N ALA A 28 -6.49 -2.79 -29.10
CA ALA A 28 -7.63 -3.47 -29.71
C ALA A 28 -7.25 -4.88 -30.20
N LEU A 29 -6.10 -5.04 -30.85
CA LEU A 29 -5.55 -6.34 -31.25
C LEU A 29 -5.25 -7.22 -30.04
N MET A 30 -4.71 -6.66 -28.96
CA MET A 30 -4.43 -7.38 -27.73
C MET A 30 -5.72 -7.80 -27.02
N MET A 31 -6.75 -6.96 -27.02
CA MET A 31 -8.11 -7.33 -26.58
C MET A 31 -8.67 -8.47 -27.42
N VAL A 32 -8.55 -8.40 -28.74
CA VAL A 32 -9.00 -9.45 -29.66
C VAL A 32 -8.21 -10.74 -29.41
N VAL A 33 -6.89 -10.68 -29.30
CA VAL A 33 -6.01 -11.83 -29.00
C VAL A 33 -6.35 -12.42 -27.64
N LEU A 34 -6.64 -11.61 -26.61
CA LEU A 34 -7.09 -12.08 -25.30
C LEU A 34 -8.48 -12.74 -25.38
N THR A 35 -9.42 -12.20 -26.17
CA THR A 35 -10.71 -12.86 -26.41
C THR A 35 -10.58 -14.15 -27.24
N LEU A 36 -9.55 -14.27 -28.08
CA LEU A 36 -9.30 -15.44 -28.92
C LEU A 36 -8.46 -16.53 -28.21
N HIS A 37 -7.57 -16.15 -27.27
CA HIS A 37 -6.74 -17.06 -26.47
C HIS A 37 -7.34 -17.38 -25.11
N ALA A 38 -8.40 -16.70 -24.68
CA ALA A 38 -9.35 -17.26 -23.74
C ALA A 38 -9.96 -18.51 -24.41
N GLN A 39 -9.30 -19.65 -24.25
CA GLN A 39 -9.77 -20.94 -24.75
C GLN A 39 -11.25 -21.10 -24.36
N PRO A 40 -12.17 -21.19 -25.34
CA PRO A 40 -13.59 -21.19 -25.07
C PRO A 40 -14.01 -22.61 -24.72
N SER A 41 -13.90 -23.03 -23.46
CA SER A 41 -14.68 -24.18 -23.00
C SER A 41 -16.17 -23.85 -22.85
N TRP A 42 -16.58 -22.58 -23.00
CA TRP A 42 -17.96 -22.12 -22.80
C TRP A 42 -18.69 -21.58 -24.05
N ALA A 43 -18.08 -21.62 -25.24
CA ALA A 43 -18.80 -21.26 -26.48
C ALA A 43 -19.75 -22.36 -26.98
N ALA A 44 -19.81 -23.52 -26.32
CA ALA A 44 -20.90 -24.48 -26.47
C ALA A 44 -22.02 -24.16 -25.46
N GLY A 45 -22.65 -23.00 -25.63
CA GLY A 45 -23.56 -22.45 -24.61
C GLY A 45 -24.35 -21.20 -24.99
N PHE A 46 -24.16 -20.65 -26.19
CA PHE A 46 -25.13 -19.74 -26.84
C PHE A 46 -26.39 -20.51 -27.30
N LEU A 47 -26.75 -21.54 -26.53
CA LEU A 47 -27.74 -22.57 -26.77
C LEU A 47 -29.12 -22.08 -26.30
N PRO A 48 -30.16 -22.19 -27.13
CA PRO A 48 -31.52 -21.86 -26.72
C PRO A 48 -31.97 -22.87 -25.67
N LEU A 49 -32.12 -22.41 -24.43
CA LEU A 49 -32.67 -23.25 -23.37
C LEU A 49 -34.17 -23.47 -23.61
N PRO A 50 -34.66 -24.71 -23.41
CA PRO A 50 -36.09 -25.01 -23.52
C PRO A 50 -36.88 -24.21 -22.47
N THR A 51 -38.06 -23.73 -22.85
CA THR A 51 -38.93 -22.94 -21.98
C THR A 51 -39.36 -23.76 -20.77
N SER A 52 -39.57 -23.05 -19.65
CA SER A 52 -39.96 -23.59 -18.34
C SER A 52 -41.21 -24.49 -18.37
N GLU A 53 -41.99 -24.45 -19.45
CA GLU A 53 -43.14 -25.35 -19.68
C GLU A 53 -42.75 -26.81 -19.92
N SER A 54 -41.52 -27.11 -20.33
CA SER A 54 -41.01 -28.50 -20.42
C SER A 54 -40.45 -29.03 -19.09
N LEU A 55 -40.29 -28.15 -18.11
CA LEU A 55 -39.77 -28.44 -16.79
C LEU A 55 -40.96 -28.38 -15.81
N GLY A 56 -41.68 -29.51 -15.70
CA GLY A 56 -42.76 -29.66 -14.73
C GLY A 56 -42.30 -29.30 -13.31
N ASP A 57 -43.28 -28.97 -12.46
CA ASP A 57 -43.16 -28.53 -11.04
C ASP A 57 -41.78 -28.81 -10.42
N VAL A 58 -40.88 -27.84 -10.51
CA VAL A 58 -39.55 -27.90 -9.89
C VAL A 58 -39.49 -26.94 -8.70
N PRO A 59 -39.60 -27.45 -7.46
CA PRO A 59 -39.21 -26.71 -6.27
C PRO A 59 -37.68 -26.66 -6.10
N ASN A 60 -37.19 -25.43 -5.98
CA ASN A 60 -36.04 -24.96 -5.19
C ASN A 60 -34.59 -25.09 -5.76
N PRO A 61 -33.75 -24.05 -5.57
CA PRO A 61 -32.44 -23.86 -6.20
C PRO A 61 -31.34 -24.51 -5.36
N LYS A 62 -31.24 -25.83 -5.47
CA LYS A 62 -30.03 -26.58 -5.07
C LYS A 62 -29.61 -27.44 -6.27
N GLY A 63 -28.85 -26.85 -7.19
CA GLY A 63 -28.43 -27.57 -8.39
C GLY A 63 -27.53 -26.77 -9.34
N GLU A 64 -26.93 -27.50 -10.29
CA GLU A 64 -25.92 -27.10 -11.29
C GLU A 64 -26.10 -25.71 -11.94
N GLY A 65 -27.32 -25.18 -11.99
CA GLY A 65 -27.61 -23.84 -12.52
C GLY A 65 -26.96 -22.71 -11.73
N LEU A 66 -26.90 -22.82 -10.39
CA LEU A 66 -26.23 -21.80 -9.55
C LEU A 66 -24.71 -21.83 -9.76
N GLN A 67 -24.15 -23.03 -9.93
CA GLN A 67 -22.73 -23.25 -10.15
C GLN A 67 -22.31 -22.85 -11.57
N LYS A 68 -23.15 -23.13 -12.58
CA LYS A 68 -22.98 -22.64 -13.96
C LYS A 68 -23.05 -21.11 -14.03
N GLY A 69 -23.99 -20.48 -13.30
CA GLY A 69 -24.08 -19.02 -13.19
C GLY A 69 -22.85 -18.38 -12.52
N TYR A 70 -22.37 -18.98 -11.42
CA TYR A 70 -21.16 -18.53 -10.74
C TYR A 70 -19.91 -18.64 -11.61
N ASN A 71 -19.71 -19.78 -12.27
CA ASN A 71 -18.59 -20.00 -13.18
C ASN A 71 -18.58 -18.98 -14.33
N ALA A 72 -19.76 -18.66 -14.89
CA ALA A 72 -19.88 -17.63 -15.92
C ALA A 72 -19.51 -16.23 -15.39
N VAL A 73 -19.96 -15.86 -14.19
CA VAL A 73 -19.58 -14.57 -13.56
C VAL A 73 -18.08 -14.52 -13.28
N TRP A 74 -17.47 -15.62 -12.85
CA TRP A 74 -16.05 -15.68 -12.51
C TRP A 74 -15.14 -15.60 -13.74
N GLU A 75 -15.51 -16.27 -14.83
CA GLU A 75 -14.80 -16.17 -16.11
C GLU A 75 -14.89 -14.76 -16.70
N LEU A 76 -16.06 -14.11 -16.61
CA LEU A 76 -16.22 -12.72 -17.01
C LEU A 76 -15.37 -11.79 -16.13
N ALA A 77 -15.43 -11.94 -14.80
CA ALA A 77 -14.68 -11.11 -13.86
C ALA A 77 -13.17 -11.18 -14.10
N ARG A 78 -12.63 -12.37 -14.39
CA ARG A 78 -11.22 -12.57 -14.73
C ARG A 78 -10.82 -11.81 -16.00
N ASN A 79 -11.62 -11.91 -17.05
CA ASN A 79 -11.37 -11.19 -18.31
C ASN A 79 -11.47 -9.67 -18.12
N TYR A 80 -12.46 -9.20 -17.37
CA TYR A 80 -12.58 -7.78 -17.01
C TYR A 80 -11.37 -7.28 -16.22
N ARG A 81 -10.83 -8.08 -15.29
CA ARG A 81 -9.63 -7.72 -14.52
C ARG A 81 -8.45 -7.37 -15.43
N TYR A 82 -8.18 -8.18 -16.45
CA TYR A 82 -7.10 -7.93 -17.40
C TYR A 82 -7.36 -6.71 -18.28
N ILE A 83 -8.61 -6.51 -18.72
CA ILE A 83 -8.99 -5.35 -19.53
C ILE A 83 -8.82 -4.06 -18.74
N ILE A 84 -9.34 -4.00 -17.51
CA ILE A 84 -9.23 -2.80 -16.65
C ILE A 84 -7.76 -2.54 -16.31
N GLY A 85 -6.97 -3.59 -16.05
CA GLY A 85 -5.52 -3.48 -15.85
C GLY A 85 -4.81 -2.88 -17.07
N ALA A 86 -5.10 -3.38 -18.27
CA ALA A 86 -4.53 -2.86 -19.51
C ALA A 86 -4.94 -1.40 -19.79
N VAL A 87 -6.19 -1.04 -19.51
CA VAL A 87 -6.70 0.34 -19.62
C VAL A 87 -5.97 1.25 -18.64
N ALA A 88 -5.76 0.83 -17.39
CA ALA A 88 -5.05 1.62 -16.40
C ALA A 88 -3.59 1.87 -16.83
N VAL A 89 -2.88 0.84 -17.32
CA VAL A 89 -1.51 0.98 -17.85
C VAL A 89 -1.47 1.92 -19.06
N LEU A 90 -2.44 1.85 -19.98
CA LEU A 90 -2.51 2.78 -21.10
C LEU A 90 -2.76 4.21 -20.62
N LEU A 91 -3.71 4.43 -19.71
CA LEU A 91 -3.97 5.77 -19.15
C LEU A 91 -2.73 6.35 -18.50
N MET A 92 -2.00 5.54 -17.72
CA MET A 92 -0.73 5.97 -17.12
C MET A 92 0.32 6.32 -18.18
N THR A 93 0.44 5.50 -19.23
CA THR A 93 1.38 5.75 -20.32
C THR A 93 1.04 7.06 -21.06
N VAL A 94 -0.24 7.28 -21.40
CA VAL A 94 -0.71 8.50 -22.06
C VAL A 94 -0.49 9.72 -21.18
N SER A 95 -0.75 9.62 -19.88
CA SER A 95 -0.50 10.70 -18.93
C SER A 95 0.98 11.01 -18.78
N GLY A 96 1.85 10.00 -18.73
CA GLY A 96 3.31 10.17 -18.72
C GLY A 96 3.82 10.91 -19.97
N VAL A 97 3.40 10.47 -21.16
CA VAL A 97 3.77 11.12 -22.43
C VAL A 97 3.25 12.56 -22.48
N LYS A 98 2.00 12.81 -22.09
CA LYS A 98 1.45 14.18 -22.04
C LYS A 98 2.23 15.08 -21.08
N MET A 99 2.65 14.57 -19.93
CA MET A 99 3.42 15.33 -18.96
C MET A 99 4.77 15.79 -19.52
N VAL A 100 5.47 14.92 -20.27
CA VAL A 100 6.74 15.29 -20.94
C VAL A 100 6.51 16.32 -22.03
N LEU A 101 5.44 16.19 -22.80
CA LEU A 101 5.14 17.10 -23.91
C LEU A 101 4.58 18.46 -23.47
N GLN A 102 3.98 18.53 -22.28
CA GLN A 102 3.31 19.72 -21.75
C GLN A 102 4.07 20.31 -20.56
N GLY A 103 5.38 20.05 -20.44
CA GLY A 103 6.19 20.39 -19.26
C GLY A 103 6.04 21.84 -18.77
N ASP A 104 5.83 22.79 -19.69
CA ASP A 104 5.71 24.22 -19.37
C ASP A 104 4.29 24.64 -18.94
N ASN A 105 3.28 23.77 -19.10
CA ASN A 105 1.91 24.04 -18.69
C ASN A 105 1.62 23.36 -17.34
N GLU A 106 1.76 24.13 -16.26
CA GLU A 106 1.62 23.67 -14.88
C GLU A 106 0.25 23.03 -14.60
N GLU A 107 -0.84 23.59 -15.13
CA GLU A 107 -2.19 23.04 -14.97
C GLU A 107 -2.31 21.67 -15.65
N ALA A 108 -1.80 21.55 -16.87
CA ALA A 108 -1.84 20.31 -17.63
C ALA A 108 -0.98 19.21 -16.97
N VAL A 109 0.22 19.57 -16.50
CA VAL A 109 1.11 18.70 -15.74
C VAL A 109 0.46 18.24 -14.45
N GLY A 110 -0.15 19.16 -13.68
CA GLY A 110 -0.89 18.84 -12.45
C GLY A 110 -2.00 17.82 -12.70
N LYS A 111 -2.79 18.02 -13.76
CA LYS A 111 -3.84 17.07 -14.15
C LYS A 111 -3.27 15.70 -14.54
N GLN A 112 -2.15 15.64 -15.25
CA GLN A 112 -1.53 14.35 -15.61
C GLN A 112 -0.94 13.63 -14.38
N LYS A 113 -0.36 14.35 -13.42
CA LYS A 113 0.08 13.77 -12.14
C LYS A 113 -1.07 13.10 -11.41
N THR A 114 -2.21 13.77 -11.30
CA THR A 114 -3.42 13.21 -10.70
C THR A 114 -3.89 11.95 -11.42
N ASN A 115 -3.90 11.95 -12.76
CA ASN A 115 -4.26 10.76 -13.54
C ASN A 115 -3.30 9.58 -13.32
N LEU A 116 -1.99 9.84 -13.18
CA LEU A 116 -1.01 8.79 -12.86
C LEU A 116 -1.29 8.18 -11.48
N VAL A 117 -1.62 9.01 -10.48
CA VAL A 117 -1.98 8.55 -9.14
C VAL A 117 -3.25 7.68 -9.17
N TRP A 118 -4.31 8.14 -9.85
CA TRP A 118 -5.54 7.36 -9.98
C TRP A 118 -5.35 6.05 -10.75
N GLY A 119 -4.51 6.04 -11.80
CA GLY A 119 -4.15 4.83 -12.51
C GLY A 119 -3.44 3.82 -11.61
N ALA A 120 -2.49 4.28 -10.80
CA ALA A 120 -1.78 3.44 -9.84
C ALA A 120 -2.72 2.91 -8.74
N VAL A 121 -3.59 3.75 -8.19
CA VAL A 121 -4.61 3.33 -7.20
C VAL A 121 -5.55 2.29 -7.81
N GLY A 122 -6.00 2.48 -9.05
CA GLY A 122 -6.83 1.51 -9.77
C GLY A 122 -6.15 0.15 -9.91
N LEU A 123 -4.87 0.13 -10.30
CA LEU A 123 -4.09 -1.11 -10.38
C LEU A 123 -3.94 -1.79 -9.02
N VAL A 124 -3.73 -1.04 -7.94
CA VAL A 124 -3.67 -1.58 -6.58
C VAL A 124 -5.01 -2.18 -6.18
N LEU A 125 -6.13 -1.50 -6.44
CA LEU A 125 -7.47 -2.04 -6.16
C LEU A 125 -7.74 -3.34 -6.93
N ILE A 126 -7.34 -3.40 -8.20
CA ILE A 126 -7.44 -4.60 -9.03
C ILE A 126 -6.55 -5.73 -8.51
N ALA A 127 -5.37 -5.41 -7.98
CA ALA A 127 -4.47 -6.38 -7.36
C ALA A 127 -5.12 -6.98 -6.11
N ILE A 128 -5.73 -6.15 -5.27
CA ILE A 128 -6.38 -6.53 -4.01
C ILE A 128 -7.70 -7.27 -4.23
N ALA A 129 -8.43 -6.97 -5.31
CA ALA A 129 -9.76 -7.53 -5.56
C ALA A 129 -9.76 -9.07 -5.61
N GLY A 130 -8.72 -9.69 -6.19
CA GLY A 130 -8.60 -11.15 -6.27
C GLY A 130 -8.56 -11.84 -4.89
N PRO A 131 -7.55 -11.53 -4.06
CA PRO A 131 -7.49 -11.94 -2.65
C PRO A 131 -8.82 -11.76 -1.89
N ILE A 132 -9.42 -10.57 -2.00
CA ILE A 132 -10.70 -10.27 -1.32
C ILE A 132 -11.82 -11.21 -1.79
N SER A 133 -11.94 -11.44 -3.09
CA SER A 133 -12.98 -12.31 -3.63
C SER A 133 -12.82 -13.78 -3.23
N GLU A 134 -11.58 -14.27 -3.04
CA GLU A 134 -11.32 -15.62 -2.54
C GLU A 134 -11.75 -15.79 -1.07
N ILE A 135 -11.59 -14.74 -0.26
CA ILE A 135 -12.00 -14.75 1.16
C ILE A 135 -13.52 -14.70 1.29
N LEU A 136 -14.18 -13.91 0.43
CA LEU A 136 -15.62 -13.70 0.45
C LEU A 136 -16.42 -14.78 -0.30
N ASP A 137 -15.77 -15.81 -0.84
CA ASP A 137 -16.45 -16.92 -1.50
C ASP A 137 -17.27 -17.75 -0.48
N LEU A 138 -18.59 -17.55 -0.53
CA LEU A 138 -19.59 -18.21 0.30
C LEU A 138 -20.04 -19.57 -0.25
N GLN A 139 -19.54 -19.98 -1.42
CA GLN A 139 -20.03 -21.19 -2.12
C GLN A 139 -19.79 -22.48 -1.32
N ASP A 140 -18.77 -22.49 -0.47
CA ASP A 140 -18.42 -23.59 0.43
C ASP A 140 -19.05 -23.48 1.84
N GLY A 141 -20.11 -22.67 2.00
CA GLY A 141 -20.82 -22.45 3.27
C GLY A 141 -20.47 -21.14 3.99
N GLY A 142 -19.55 -20.35 3.44
CA GLY A 142 -19.12 -19.09 4.04
C GLY A 142 -18.09 -19.27 5.14
N PHE A 143 -17.51 -18.16 5.58
CA PHE A 143 -16.39 -18.17 6.53
C PHE A 143 -16.76 -18.65 7.94
N LEU A 144 -18.02 -19.04 8.17
CA LEU A 144 -18.57 -19.41 9.49
C LEU A 144 -19.02 -20.88 9.59
N THR A 145 -19.05 -21.65 8.49
CA THR A 145 -19.67 -22.99 8.52
C THR A 145 -18.73 -24.13 8.88
N ASP A 146 -17.42 -23.93 8.81
CA ASP A 146 -16.45 -25.00 9.05
C ASP A 146 -15.22 -24.45 9.78
N GLU A 147 -15.20 -24.60 11.11
CA GLU A 147 -14.13 -24.11 12.00
C GLU A 147 -12.74 -24.56 11.56
N THR A 148 -12.62 -25.75 10.98
CA THR A 148 -11.33 -26.31 10.53
C THR A 148 -10.77 -25.56 9.30
N ARG A 149 -11.65 -25.02 8.45
CA ARG A 149 -11.28 -24.26 7.25
C ARG A 149 -11.02 -22.79 7.54
N ILE A 150 -11.54 -22.26 8.65
CA ILE A 150 -11.32 -20.86 9.08
C ILE A 150 -9.82 -20.61 9.28
N SER A 151 -9.10 -21.51 9.96
CA SER A 151 -7.66 -21.36 10.20
C SER A 151 -6.84 -21.38 8.88
N SER A 152 -7.18 -22.28 7.96
CA SER A 152 -6.49 -22.37 6.66
C SER A 152 -6.74 -21.15 5.78
N ARG A 153 -7.98 -20.62 5.76
CA ARG A 153 -8.33 -19.40 5.02
C ARG A 153 -7.73 -18.14 5.67
N ALA A 154 -7.69 -18.08 7.00
CA ALA A 154 -7.04 -17.00 7.73
C ALA A 154 -5.53 -16.96 7.44
N LYS A 155 -4.88 -18.12 7.33
CA LYS A 155 -3.46 -18.21 6.94
C LYS A 155 -3.22 -17.77 5.49
N LEU A 156 -4.06 -18.22 4.55
CA LEU A 156 -3.99 -17.76 3.16
C LEU A 156 -4.20 -16.24 3.05
N PHE A 157 -5.13 -15.69 3.83
CA PHE A 157 -5.33 -14.24 3.90
C PHE A 157 -4.11 -13.52 4.46
N ASP A 158 -3.55 -14.00 5.57
CA ASP A 158 -2.34 -13.45 6.19
C ASP A 158 -1.17 -13.43 5.19
N ASP A 159 -0.92 -14.56 4.50
CA ASP A 159 0.11 -14.67 3.47
C ASP A 159 -0.12 -13.66 2.32
N GLN A 160 -1.36 -13.55 1.82
CA GLN A 160 -1.70 -12.63 0.73
C GLN A 160 -1.57 -11.16 1.14
N VAL A 161 -2.03 -10.80 2.34
CA VAL A 161 -1.89 -9.45 2.90
C VAL A 161 -0.41 -9.13 3.15
N HIS A 162 0.37 -10.09 3.64
CA HIS A 162 1.81 -9.94 3.84
C HIS A 162 2.54 -9.63 2.53
N ILE A 163 2.23 -10.36 1.46
CA ILE A 163 2.78 -10.11 0.12
C ILE A 163 2.42 -8.70 -0.36
N LEU A 164 1.16 -8.29 -0.20
CA LEU A 164 0.70 -6.97 -0.61
C LEU A 164 1.41 -5.84 0.16
N ILE A 165 1.46 -5.94 1.49
CA ILE A 165 2.14 -4.95 2.35
C ILE A 165 3.62 -4.87 1.96
N THR A 166 4.27 -6.01 1.76
CA THR A 166 5.68 -6.10 1.35
C THR A 166 5.89 -5.44 -0.02
N PHE A 167 5.00 -5.67 -0.98
CA PHE A 167 5.05 -5.02 -2.29
C PHE A 167 4.92 -3.50 -2.20
N ILE A 168 3.93 -2.99 -1.45
CA ILE A 168 3.75 -1.55 -1.20
C ILE A 168 4.99 -0.96 -0.53
N LYS A 169 5.56 -1.66 0.45
CA LYS A 169 6.79 -1.27 1.15
C LYS A 169 7.96 -1.08 0.18
N TYR A 170 8.16 -2.02 -0.74
CA TYR A 170 9.23 -1.93 -1.74
C TYR A 170 9.02 -0.79 -2.73
N ILE A 171 7.78 -0.54 -3.16
CA ILE A 171 7.47 0.60 -4.04
C ILE A 171 7.75 1.92 -3.32
N LEU A 172 7.20 2.11 -2.11
CA LEU A 172 7.38 3.33 -1.33
C LEU A 172 8.85 3.56 -0.99
N GLY A 173 9.57 2.51 -0.61
CA GLY A 173 11.01 2.56 -0.37
C GLY A 173 11.77 3.01 -1.63
N SER A 174 11.48 2.42 -2.78
CA SER A 174 12.13 2.75 -4.05
C SER A 174 11.85 4.19 -4.48
N ILE A 175 10.60 4.64 -4.39
CA ILE A 175 10.20 6.02 -4.69
C ILE A 175 10.94 6.99 -3.77
N THR A 176 10.98 6.70 -2.47
CA THR A 176 11.66 7.55 -1.49
C THR A 176 13.15 7.66 -1.77
N VAL A 177 13.81 6.55 -2.10
CA VAL A 177 15.22 6.55 -2.50
C VAL A 177 15.44 7.39 -3.77
N LEU A 178 14.58 7.28 -4.78
CA LEU A 178 14.67 8.12 -5.99
C LEU A 178 14.52 9.61 -5.68
N PHE A 179 13.57 9.98 -4.82
CA PHE A 179 13.43 11.36 -4.36
C PHE A 179 14.67 11.85 -3.63
N MET A 180 15.25 11.02 -2.75
CA MET A 180 16.49 11.36 -2.05
C MET A 180 17.67 11.51 -3.01
N ILE A 181 17.80 10.65 -4.03
CA ILE A 181 18.83 10.79 -5.06
C ILE A 181 18.66 12.10 -5.82
N ARG A 182 17.43 12.45 -6.23
CA ARG A 182 17.12 13.72 -6.89
C ARG A 182 17.50 14.92 -6.02
N SER A 183 17.09 14.91 -4.75
CA SER A 183 17.41 15.98 -3.80
C SER A 183 18.91 16.09 -3.54
N GLY A 184 19.62 14.97 -3.44
CA GLY A 184 21.07 14.94 -3.32
C GLY A 184 21.78 15.50 -4.56
N ALA A 185 21.31 15.15 -5.75
CA ALA A 185 21.84 15.68 -7.01
C ALA A 185 21.63 17.21 -7.11
N LEU A 186 20.43 17.70 -6.79
CA LEU A 186 20.12 19.13 -6.80
C LEU A 186 20.96 19.91 -5.78
N LEU A 187 21.24 19.36 -4.59
CA LEU A 187 22.13 19.98 -3.62
C LEU A 187 23.57 20.15 -4.16
N ILE A 188 24.03 19.22 -4.99
CA ILE A 188 25.37 19.28 -5.59
C ILE A 188 25.40 20.29 -6.74
N THR A 189 24.34 20.38 -7.55
CA THR A 189 24.31 21.22 -8.76
C THR A 189 23.84 22.65 -8.50
N GLU A 190 22.96 22.86 -7.52
CA GLU A 190 22.27 24.13 -7.25
C GLU A 190 22.46 24.60 -5.79
N GLY A 191 23.42 24.01 -5.08
CA GLY A 191 23.68 24.25 -3.66
C GLY A 191 24.07 25.69 -3.30
N ASP A 192 24.45 26.50 -4.30
CA ASP A 192 24.77 27.92 -4.11
C ASP A 192 23.52 28.80 -3.91
N SER A 193 22.33 28.27 -4.21
CA SER A 193 21.08 28.99 -3.94
C SER A 193 20.51 28.60 -2.56
N ASP A 194 20.42 29.57 -1.65
CA ASP A 194 19.95 29.36 -0.28
C ASP A 194 18.54 28.73 -0.20
N GLU A 195 17.68 29.08 -1.16
CA GLU A 195 16.32 28.56 -1.27
C GLU A 195 16.33 27.06 -1.60
N VAL A 196 17.03 26.64 -2.66
CA VAL A 196 17.12 25.22 -3.06
C VAL A 196 17.89 24.42 -2.01
N LEU A 197 18.95 24.99 -1.44
CA LEU A 197 19.74 24.35 -0.38
C LEU A 197 18.85 23.98 0.82
N THR A 198 18.02 24.92 1.27
CA THR A 198 17.13 24.70 2.42
C THR A 198 16.01 23.72 2.08
N ALA A 199 15.40 23.88 0.90
CA ALA A 199 14.33 23.00 0.43
C ALA A 199 14.81 21.54 0.29
N GLU A 200 15.95 21.32 -0.35
CA GLU A 200 16.45 19.98 -0.62
C GLU A 200 17.06 19.31 0.62
N LYS A 201 17.66 20.06 1.56
CA LYS A 201 18.01 19.51 2.90
C LYS A 201 16.76 19.00 3.63
N LYS A 202 15.66 19.75 3.57
CA LYS A 202 14.38 19.32 4.15
C LYS A 202 13.82 18.09 3.43
N ASN A 203 13.91 18.03 2.10
CA ASN A 203 13.47 16.86 1.33
C ASN A 203 14.29 15.61 1.66
N LEU A 204 15.61 15.72 1.78
CA LEU A 204 16.48 14.62 2.22
C LEU A 204 16.11 14.14 3.62
N LEU A 205 15.88 15.07 4.56
CA LEU A 205 15.45 14.73 5.91
C LEU A 205 14.10 14.01 5.91
N ASN A 206 13.12 14.53 5.16
CA ASN A 206 11.80 13.94 5.03
C ASN A 206 11.86 12.55 4.39
N GLY A 207 12.70 12.36 3.37
CA GLY A 207 12.95 11.05 2.75
C GLY A 207 13.57 10.06 3.73
N GLY A 208 14.56 10.50 4.52
CA GLY A 208 15.16 9.70 5.58
C GLY A 208 14.13 9.29 6.65
N LEU A 209 13.27 10.23 7.08
CA LEU A 209 12.18 9.95 8.02
C LEU A 209 11.15 8.99 7.43
N ALA A 210 10.79 9.12 6.16
CA ALA A 210 9.86 8.21 5.50
C ALA A 210 10.43 6.79 5.40
N LEU A 211 11.70 6.62 5.02
CA LEU A 211 12.36 5.32 5.03
C LEU A 211 12.45 4.73 6.43
N PHE A 212 12.77 5.56 7.42
CA PHE A 212 12.81 5.14 8.82
C PHE A 212 11.44 4.63 9.28
N ILE A 213 10.36 5.36 8.99
CA ILE A 213 8.98 4.92 9.28
C ILE A 213 8.67 3.60 8.57
N ILE A 214 9.07 3.43 7.31
CA ILE A 214 8.86 2.18 6.56
C ILE A 214 9.57 0.99 7.21
N ILE A 215 10.82 1.17 7.67
CA ILE A 215 11.59 0.13 8.36
C ILE A 215 10.94 -0.20 9.70
N ILE A 216 10.59 0.82 10.48
CA ILE A 216 9.91 0.67 11.76
C ILE A 216 8.57 -0.03 11.58
N SER A 217 7.80 0.33 10.55
CA SER A 217 6.47 -0.23 10.31
C SER A 217 6.53 -1.74 10.12
N ASP A 218 7.59 -2.27 9.51
CA ASP A 218 7.77 -3.72 9.38
C ASP A 218 8.07 -4.40 10.72
N VAL A 219 8.88 -3.76 11.56
CA VAL A 219 9.17 -4.28 12.91
C VAL A 219 7.90 -4.23 13.77
N VAL A 220 7.14 -3.15 13.69
CA VAL A 220 5.85 -3.04 14.37
C VAL A 220 4.90 -4.11 13.82
N VAL A 221 4.61 -4.16 12.52
CA VAL A 221 3.67 -5.16 11.97
C VAL A 221 4.08 -6.60 12.37
N LYS A 222 5.35 -6.97 12.25
CA LYS A 222 5.81 -8.34 12.54
C LYS A 222 5.99 -8.67 14.02
N GLN A 223 6.48 -7.74 14.85
CA GLN A 223 6.74 -8.00 16.26
C GLN A 223 5.60 -7.58 17.18
N VAL A 224 4.78 -6.63 16.72
CA VAL A 224 3.65 -6.09 17.48
C VAL A 224 2.32 -6.70 17.03
N LEU A 225 1.99 -6.64 15.74
CA LEU A 225 0.61 -6.94 15.30
C LEU A 225 0.41 -8.43 14.96
N PHE A 226 1.46 -9.12 14.55
CA PHE A 226 1.38 -10.49 14.08
C PHE A 226 2.48 -11.35 14.70
N LYS A 227 2.32 -11.71 15.98
CA LYS A 227 3.12 -12.80 16.55
C LYS A 227 2.39 -14.12 16.29
N VAL A 228 2.42 -14.59 15.04
CA VAL A 228 1.91 -15.92 14.70
C VAL A 228 2.90 -16.94 15.25
N ASP A 229 2.56 -17.51 16.40
CA ASP A 229 3.27 -18.63 16.98
C ASP A 229 3.16 -19.82 16.01
N THR A 230 4.17 -19.97 15.16
CA THR A 230 4.23 -21.02 14.14
C THR A 230 4.67 -22.36 14.75
N ASP A 231 4.99 -22.39 16.05
CA ASP A 231 5.28 -23.61 16.82
C ASP A 231 4.03 -24.36 17.28
N GLN A 232 2.84 -23.92 16.88
CA GLN A 232 1.61 -24.70 16.97
C GLN A 232 1.45 -25.65 15.76
N ALA A 233 2.52 -26.33 15.37
CA ALA A 233 2.50 -27.44 14.41
C ALA A 233 1.72 -28.68 14.93
N ASN A 234 1.05 -28.59 16.08
CA ASN A 234 0.32 -29.68 16.72
C ASN A 234 -1.22 -29.58 16.66
N TYR A 235 -1.79 -28.71 15.81
CA TYR A 235 -3.25 -28.65 15.63
C TYR A 235 -3.85 -29.78 14.75
N SER A 236 -3.09 -30.82 14.38
CA SER A 236 -3.57 -31.83 13.41
C SER A 236 -3.80 -33.25 13.93
N THR A 237 -3.87 -33.53 15.24
CA THR A 237 -3.95 -34.95 15.65
C THR A 237 -4.90 -35.32 16.79
N SER A 238 -5.96 -34.55 17.08
CA SER A 238 -6.96 -35.06 18.04
C SER A 238 -8.34 -34.39 17.99
N GLY A 239 -8.95 -34.19 16.81
CA GLY A 239 -10.42 -34.00 16.69
C GLY A 239 -11.10 -33.05 17.69
N GLN A 240 -10.38 -32.04 18.18
CA GLN A 240 -10.88 -31.09 19.16
C GLN A 240 -11.24 -29.82 18.40
N GLU A 241 -12.51 -29.46 18.55
CA GLU A 241 -13.13 -28.25 18.01
C GLU A 241 -12.25 -27.04 18.27
N ALA A 242 -12.05 -26.24 17.23
CA ALA A 242 -11.23 -25.04 17.32
C ALA A 242 -12.07 -23.96 18.00
N ILE A 243 -12.08 -23.99 19.34
CA ILE A 243 -12.69 -22.94 20.14
C ILE A 243 -11.97 -21.63 19.80
N VAL A 244 -12.66 -20.73 19.11
CA VAL A 244 -12.18 -19.38 18.83
C VAL A 244 -12.25 -18.59 20.15
N GLU A 245 -11.22 -18.73 20.97
CA GLU A 245 -11.06 -17.95 22.20
C GLU A 245 -10.24 -16.68 21.90
N ILE A 246 -10.71 -15.52 22.37
CA ILE A 246 -9.92 -14.29 22.35
C ILE A 246 -8.77 -14.49 23.35
N ASP A 247 -7.57 -14.77 22.82
CA ASP A 247 -6.36 -14.89 23.63
C ASP A 247 -5.94 -13.50 24.13
N THR A 248 -6.55 -13.10 25.26
CA THR A 248 -6.25 -11.86 25.96
C THR A 248 -4.78 -11.78 26.37
N ALA A 249 -4.09 -12.92 26.58
CA ALA A 249 -2.68 -12.95 26.90
C ALA A 249 -1.83 -12.55 25.69
N ARG A 250 -2.20 -12.95 24.47
CA ARG A 250 -1.58 -12.45 23.23
C ARG A 250 -1.76 -10.94 23.09
N GLY A 251 -2.97 -10.41 23.27
CA GLY A 251 -3.20 -8.96 23.18
C GLY A 251 -2.34 -8.14 24.16
N VAL A 252 -2.14 -8.64 25.38
CA VAL A 252 -1.23 -8.02 26.36
C VAL A 252 0.24 -8.10 25.92
N GLN A 253 0.68 -9.24 25.36
CA GLN A 253 2.04 -9.39 24.83
C GLN A 253 2.31 -8.45 23.65
N GLU A 254 1.32 -8.18 22.81
CA GLU A 254 1.42 -7.22 21.70
C GLU A 254 1.63 -5.78 22.22
N ILE A 255 0.85 -5.36 23.23
CA ILE A 255 1.01 -4.04 23.87
C ILE A 255 2.40 -3.89 24.52
N VAL A 256 2.91 -4.95 25.15
CA VAL A 256 4.28 -5.00 25.68
C VAL A 256 5.30 -4.84 24.58
N GLY A 257 5.11 -5.57 23.47
CA GLY A 257 5.96 -5.50 22.28
C GLY A 257 6.05 -4.08 21.74
N ILE A 258 4.91 -3.39 21.58
CA ILE A 258 4.86 -1.97 21.12
C ILE A 258 5.65 -1.11 22.06
N THR A 259 5.34 -1.22 23.35
CA THR A 259 5.89 -0.35 24.38
C THR A 259 7.40 -0.49 24.42
N ASN A 260 7.91 -1.72 24.47
CA ASN A 260 9.35 -1.98 24.47
C ASN A 260 10.04 -1.52 23.19
N PHE A 261 9.42 -1.73 22.03
CA PHE A 261 9.96 -1.27 20.76
C PHE A 261 10.06 0.27 20.70
N VAL A 262 8.99 0.99 21.06
CA VAL A 262 8.97 2.45 21.07
C VAL A 262 9.98 2.99 22.07
N VAL A 263 10.03 2.43 23.29
CA VAL A 263 10.98 2.83 24.35
C VAL A 263 12.43 2.64 23.89
N THR A 264 12.74 1.54 23.17
CA THR A 264 14.09 1.23 22.68
C THR A 264 14.69 2.36 21.85
N TRP A 265 13.88 3.06 21.07
CA TRP A 265 14.33 4.19 20.25
C TRP A 265 14.08 5.54 20.91
N ALA A 266 12.88 5.74 21.48
CA ALA A 266 12.46 7.02 22.03
C ALA A 266 13.31 7.44 23.24
N ALA A 267 13.68 6.51 24.12
CA ALA A 267 14.44 6.85 25.32
C ALA A 267 15.87 7.35 24.99
N PRO A 268 16.68 6.67 24.16
CA PRO A 268 17.97 7.21 23.72
C PRO A 268 17.87 8.58 23.04
N PHE A 269 16.88 8.79 22.17
CA PHE A 269 16.70 10.08 21.49
C PHE A 269 16.32 11.20 22.47
N ALA A 270 15.46 10.92 23.45
CA ALA A 270 15.08 11.89 24.46
C ALA A 270 16.29 12.28 25.33
N VAL A 271 17.13 11.32 25.73
CA VAL A 271 18.38 11.58 26.46
C VAL A 271 19.37 12.39 25.60
N LEU A 272 19.55 12.04 24.33
CA LEU A 272 20.40 12.80 23.42
C LEU A 272 19.91 14.23 23.24
N ALA A 273 18.60 14.43 23.06
CA ALA A 273 18.00 15.76 22.96
C ALA A 273 18.24 16.57 24.25
N LEU A 274 18.12 15.95 25.42
CA LEU A 274 18.41 16.58 26.71
C LEU A 274 19.88 17.02 26.80
N ILE A 275 20.82 16.16 26.39
CA ILE A 275 22.26 16.48 26.36
C ILE A 275 22.53 17.64 25.40
N VAL A 276 21.98 17.59 24.18
CA VAL A 276 22.13 18.66 23.18
C VAL A 276 21.57 19.99 23.70
N GLY A 277 20.40 19.95 24.34
CA GLY A 277 19.81 21.11 25.00
C GLY A 277 20.71 21.68 26.10
N GLY A 278 21.28 20.82 26.94
CA GLY A 278 22.21 21.21 28.02
C GLY A 278 23.50 21.84 27.49
N VAL A 279 24.14 21.22 26.51
CA VAL A 279 25.36 21.75 25.87
C VAL A 279 25.07 23.10 25.21
N MET A 280 23.96 23.22 24.47
CA MET A 280 23.58 24.47 23.81
C MET A 280 23.26 25.59 24.81
N TYR A 281 22.69 25.24 25.97
CA TYR A 281 22.43 26.20 27.04
C TYR A 281 23.74 26.79 27.60
N ILE A 282 24.74 25.94 27.87
CA ILE A 282 26.05 26.36 28.38
C ILE A 282 26.79 27.20 27.33
N ALA A 283 26.71 26.79 26.07
CA ALA A 283 27.39 27.45 24.95
C ALA A 283 26.73 28.76 24.49
N ALA A 284 25.56 29.13 24.99
CA ALA A 284 24.84 30.32 24.52
C ALA A 284 25.50 31.65 24.96
N PHE A 285 26.38 31.65 25.97
CA PHE A 285 27.14 32.84 26.44
C PHE A 285 26.31 34.13 26.62
N GLY A 286 25.02 34.02 26.97
CA GLY A 286 24.13 35.17 27.16
C GLY A 286 23.32 35.60 25.92
N ASP A 287 23.45 34.89 24.80
CA ASP A 287 22.52 35.02 23.67
C ASP A 287 21.12 34.54 24.08
N GLU A 288 20.17 35.47 24.17
CA GLU A 288 18.81 35.20 24.61
C GLU A 288 18.06 34.23 23.67
N GLU A 289 18.33 34.29 22.36
CA GLU A 289 17.68 33.43 21.38
C GLU A 289 18.15 31.98 21.53
N LEU A 290 19.46 31.77 21.58
CA LEU A 290 20.05 30.44 21.77
C LEU A 290 19.68 29.85 23.14
N THR A 291 19.70 30.68 24.18
CA THR A 291 19.26 30.29 25.53
C THR A 291 17.80 29.87 25.53
N GLY A 292 16.92 30.63 24.87
CA GLY A 292 15.50 30.31 24.75
C GLY A 292 15.26 29.00 24.00
N LYS A 293 15.98 28.77 22.91
CA LYS A 293 15.92 27.51 22.15
C LYS A 293 16.39 26.32 22.99
N ALA A 294 17.47 26.49 23.75
CA ALA A 294 18.04 25.44 24.60
C ALA A 294 17.08 25.02 25.71
N LYS A 295 16.46 26.00 26.40
CA LYS A 295 15.43 25.74 27.42
C LYS A 295 14.26 24.95 26.84
N LYS A 296 13.78 25.30 25.64
CA LYS A 296 12.69 24.56 24.98
C LYS A 296 13.07 23.10 24.71
N ILE A 297 14.29 22.85 24.20
CA ILE A 297 14.76 21.48 23.97
C ILE A 297 14.84 20.70 25.28
N ILE A 298 15.41 21.27 26.34
CA ILE A 298 15.52 20.65 27.67
C ILE A 298 14.13 20.31 28.20
N VAL A 299 13.21 21.27 28.25
CA VAL A 299 11.84 21.06 28.77
C VAL A 299 11.10 19.99 27.96
N ASN A 300 11.15 20.06 26.63
CA ASN A 300 10.48 19.07 25.77
C ASN A 300 11.07 17.67 25.96
N SER A 301 12.39 17.54 26.09
CA SER A 301 13.05 16.26 26.34
C SER A 301 12.71 15.67 27.72
N MET A 302 12.61 16.51 28.76
CA MET A 302 12.15 16.06 30.09
C MET A 302 10.70 15.59 30.07
N ILE A 303 9.81 16.32 29.38
CA ILE A 303 8.40 15.90 29.21
C ILE A 303 8.35 14.57 28.45
N ALA A 304 9.13 14.41 27.38
CA ALA A 304 9.20 13.16 26.62
C ALA A 304 9.67 12.00 27.50
N LEU A 305 10.73 12.17 28.29
CA LEU A 305 11.19 11.16 29.24
C LEU A 305 10.11 10.79 30.25
N LEU A 306 9.41 11.79 30.81
CA LEU A 306 8.32 11.56 31.76
C LEU A 306 7.19 10.75 31.13
N ILE A 307 6.82 11.05 29.88
CA ILE A 307 5.80 10.29 29.13
C ILE A 307 6.28 8.85 28.89
N ILE A 308 7.55 8.66 28.49
CA ILE A 308 8.13 7.32 28.24
C ILE A 308 8.08 6.48 29.52
N TYR A 309 8.53 7.02 30.65
CA TYR A 309 8.49 6.32 31.94
C TYR A 309 7.05 6.11 32.43
N GLY A 310 6.16 7.08 32.23
CA GLY A 310 4.75 6.96 32.57
C GLY A 310 4.03 5.87 31.76
N ALA A 311 4.30 5.79 30.46
CA ALA A 311 3.77 4.74 29.59
C ALA A 311 4.29 3.36 30.01
N PHE A 312 5.58 3.24 30.31
CA PHE A 312 6.16 1.99 30.82
C PHE A 312 5.54 1.58 32.16
N ALA A 313 5.37 2.51 33.10
CA ALA A 313 4.75 2.25 34.39
C ALA A 313 3.28 1.80 34.24
N LEU A 314 2.48 2.50 33.41
CA LEU A 314 1.10 2.12 33.12
C LEU A 314 1.02 0.70 32.56
N VAL A 315 1.78 0.43 31.49
CA VAL A 315 1.80 -0.89 30.84
C VAL A 315 2.20 -1.98 31.83
N SER A 316 3.24 -1.76 32.64
CA SER A 316 3.68 -2.68 33.69
C SER A 316 2.59 -2.95 34.75
N THR A 317 1.86 -1.92 35.18
CA THR A 317 0.73 -2.09 36.11
C THR A 317 -0.39 -2.92 35.50
N PHE A 318 -0.76 -2.67 34.23
CA PHE A 318 -1.79 -3.45 33.54
C PHE A 318 -1.39 -4.92 33.35
N ILE A 319 -0.11 -5.22 33.09
CA ILE A 319 0.39 -6.60 32.88
C ILE A 319 0.50 -7.36 34.20
N SER A 320 0.98 -6.70 35.25
CA SER A 320 1.19 -7.35 36.56
C SER A 320 -0.12 -7.74 37.25
N GLY A 321 -1.27 -7.31 36.72
CA GLY A 321 -2.58 -7.62 37.30
C GLY A 321 -2.77 -7.05 38.70
N VAL A 322 -1.90 -6.11 39.11
CA VAL A 322 -2.02 -5.41 40.38
C VAL A 322 -3.08 -4.33 40.22
N PHE A 323 -4.33 -4.75 40.39
CA PHE A 323 -5.48 -3.90 40.69
C PHE A 323 -5.96 -4.21 42.11
#